data_AF-A0A2U3I253-F1
#
_entry.id   AF-A0A2U3I253-F1
#
_cell.length_a   1.000
_cell.length_b   1.000
_cell.length_c   1.000
_cell.angle_alpha   90.00
_cell.angle_beta   90.00
_cell.angle_gamma   90.00
#
_symmetry.space_group_name_H-M   'P 1'
#
loop_
_entity.id
_entity.type
_entity.pdbx_description
1 polymer ?
#
loop_
_entity_poly.entity_id
_entity_poly.type
_entity_poly.pdbx_seq_one_letter_code
_entity_poly.pdbx_strand_id
1 'polypeptide(L)'
;MPFESSPVGDFRVTFGQLDPSALISPKEFACLLGITPGAFYQRNMQGEFPRPAISRNRCVRWRAADVREWLNGLNTVAQRRGRPRKSETA
;
A
#
# COMPACT_ATOMS: atom_id res chain seq x y z
N MET A 1 13.81 19.14 6.22
CA MET A 1 14.65 17.93 6.13
C MET A 1 14.40 17.29 4.77
N PRO A 2 15.37 17.27 3.84
CA PRO A 2 15.25 16.47 2.63
C PRO A 2 15.40 15.00 3.05
N PHE A 3 14.35 14.21 2.87
CA PHE A 3 14.44 12.77 3.08
C PHE A 3 15.25 12.23 1.91
N GLU A 4 16.53 11.96 2.12
CA GLU A 4 17.40 11.33 1.12
C GLU A 4 16.71 10.06 0.62
N SER A 5 16.18 10.16 -0.60
CA SER A 5 15.71 9.04 -1.40
C SER A 5 16.95 8.30 -1.86
N SER A 6 17.58 7.57 -0.95
CA SER A 6 18.70 6.70 -1.29
C SER A 6 18.16 5.54 -2.14
N PRO A 7 18.75 5.23 -3.30
CA PRO A 7 18.22 4.29 -4.28
C PRO A 7 18.60 2.87 -3.85
N VAL A 8 18.00 2.38 -2.77
CA VAL A 8 17.91 0.93 -2.57
C VAL A 8 16.91 0.50 -3.63
N GLY A 9 17.41 -0.16 -4.69
CA GLY A 9 16.73 -0.38 -5.97
C GLY A 9 15.22 -0.48 -5.87
N ASP A 10 14.53 0.16 -6.82
CA ASP A 10 13.08 0.38 -6.80
C ASP A 10 12.32 -0.88 -6.34
N PHE A 11 11.97 -0.94 -5.05
CA PHE A 11 11.30 -2.10 -4.46
C PHE A 11 9.99 -2.40 -5.21
N ARG A 12 9.41 -1.39 -5.89
CA ARG A 12 8.22 -1.54 -6.71
C ARG A 12 8.47 -2.49 -7.88
N VAL A 13 9.67 -2.50 -8.46
CA VAL A 13 10.07 -3.41 -9.53
C VAL A 13 10.21 -4.83 -9.00
N THR A 14 10.91 -5.02 -7.88
CA THR A 14 11.09 -6.33 -7.25
C THR A 14 9.78 -6.91 -6.73
N PHE A 15 8.88 -6.06 -6.21
CA PHE A 15 7.60 -6.49 -5.65
C PHE A 15 6.74 -7.24 -6.66
N GLY A 16 6.79 -6.88 -7.96
CA GLY A 16 6.09 -7.61 -9.01
C GLY A 16 6.54 -9.06 -9.18
N GLN A 17 7.79 -9.34 -8.81
CA GLN A 17 8.43 -10.66 -8.96
C GLN A 17 8.46 -11.48 -7.65
N LEU A 18 8.12 -10.87 -6.51
CA LEU A 18 8.13 -11.56 -5.22
C LEU A 18 7.20 -12.77 -5.20
N ASP A 19 7.62 -13.82 -4.49
CA ASP A 19 6.75 -14.93 -4.17
C ASP A 19 5.52 -14.43 -3.37
N PRO A 20 4.30 -14.96 -3.59
CA PRO A 20 3.11 -14.53 -2.86
C PRO A 20 3.24 -14.66 -1.32
N SER A 21 4.07 -15.60 -0.86
CA SER A 21 4.37 -15.86 0.55
C SER A 21 5.40 -14.90 1.14
N ALA A 22 6.09 -14.11 0.31
CA ALA A 22 7.13 -13.20 0.75
C ALA A 22 6.56 -12.17 1.74
N LEU A 23 7.32 -11.91 2.81
CA LEU A 23 6.93 -10.98 3.84
C LEU A 23 7.50 -9.60 3.57
N ILE A 24 6.64 -8.59 3.67
CA ILE A 24 6.93 -7.19 3.40
C ILE A 24 6.93 -6.42 4.70
N SER A 25 7.97 -5.63 4.88
CA SER A 25 8.14 -4.74 6.04
C SER A 25 7.38 -3.41 5.86
N PRO A 26 7.16 -2.65 6.95
CA PRO A 26 6.55 -1.33 6.89
C PRO A 26 7.28 -0.36 5.95
N LYS A 27 8.62 -0.44 5.89
CA LYS A 27 9.45 0.44 5.06
C LYS A 27 9.28 0.13 3.57
N GLU A 28 9.28 -1.15 3.21
CA GLU A 28 9.05 -1.61 1.84
C GLU A 28 7.62 -1.29 1.38
N PHE A 29 6.64 -1.46 2.26
CA PHE A 29 5.25 -1.10 1.96
C PHE A 29 5.08 0.42 1.78
N ALA A 30 5.71 1.24 2.64
CA ALA A 30 5.74 2.69 2.46
C ALA A 30 6.39 3.10 1.12
N CYS A 31 7.50 2.44 0.74
CA CYS A 31 8.16 2.64 -0.55
C CYS A 31 7.25 2.29 -1.72
N LEU A 32 6.52 1.18 -1.62
CA LEU A 32 5.56 0.74 -2.64
C LEU A 32 4.42 1.75 -2.84
N LEU A 33 3.95 2.36 -1.75
CA LEU A 33 2.92 3.39 -1.78
C LEU A 33 3.43 4.78 -2.19
N GLY A 34 4.76 4.96 -2.28
CA GLY A 34 5.37 6.26 -2.54
C GLY A 34 5.17 7.27 -1.40
N ILE A 35 5.02 6.80 -0.15
CA ILE A 35 4.82 7.65 1.03
C ILE A 35 5.98 7.52 2.01
N THR A 36 6.10 8.50 2.92
CA THR A 36 7.10 8.43 3.99
C THR A 36 6.70 7.40 5.06
N PRO A 37 7.67 6.82 5.79
CA PRO A 37 7.38 5.89 6.89
C PRO A 37 6.46 6.48 7.97
N GLY A 38 6.59 7.77 8.28
CA GLY A 38 5.71 8.44 9.25
C GLY A 38 4.25 8.47 8.79
N ALA A 39 4.02 8.84 7.53
CA ALA A 39 2.68 8.80 6.93
C ALA A 39 2.13 7.37 6.86
N PHE A 40 2.99 6.38 6.61
CA PHE A 40 2.63 4.97 6.67
C PHE A 40 2.12 4.58 8.06
N TYR A 41 2.87 4.85 9.12
CA TYR A 41 2.44 4.48 10.48
C TYR A 41 1.12 5.17 10.87
N GLN A 42 0.93 6.44 10.50
CA GLN A 42 -0.33 7.14 10.75
C GLN A 42 -1.52 6.45 10.05
N ARG A 43 -1.40 6.12 8.75
CA ARG A 43 -2.46 5.41 8.00
C ARG A 43 -2.69 3.99 8.50
N ASN A 44 -1.62 3.31 8.92
CA ASN A 44 -1.72 1.99 9.54
C ASN A 44 -2.53 2.03 10.83
N MET A 45 -2.33 3.05 11.68
CA MET A 45 -3.11 3.23 12.90
C MET A 45 -4.59 3.54 12.62
N GLN A 46 -4.90 4.16 11.48
CA GLN A 46 -6.28 4.39 11.02
C GLN A 46 -6.94 3.13 10.43
N GLY A 47 -6.20 2.03 10.26
CA GLY A 47 -6.74 0.78 9.71
C GLY A 47 -6.94 0.81 8.20
N GLU A 48 -6.25 1.68 7.47
CA GLU A 48 -6.38 1.79 5.99
C GLU A 48 -5.73 0.61 5.23
N PHE A 49 -4.90 -0.18 5.90
CA PHE A 49 -4.08 -1.24 5.30
C PHE A 49 -4.66 -2.65 5.49
N PRO A 50 -4.25 -3.62 4.65
CA PRO A 50 -4.70 -5.00 4.81
C PRO A 50 -4.26 -5.58 6.15
N ARG A 51 -4.93 -6.66 6.57
CA ARG A 51 -4.58 -7.34 7.82
C ARG A 51 -3.14 -7.87 7.72
N PRO A 52 -2.28 -7.59 8.72
CA PRO A 52 -0.92 -8.09 8.70
C PRO A 52 -0.90 -9.61 8.93
N ALA A 53 -0.07 -10.31 8.17
CA ALA A 53 0.17 -11.73 8.33
C ALA A 53 0.95 -12.05 9.61
N ILE A 54 1.79 -11.11 10.07
CA ILE A 54 2.48 -11.18 11.35
C ILE A 54 2.25 -9.87 12.09
N SER A 55 1.74 -9.96 13.31
CA SER A 55 1.63 -8.83 14.25
C SER A 55 2.01 -9.32 15.64
N ARG A 56 3.31 -9.44 15.93
CA ARG A 56 3.81 -9.89 17.23
C ARG A 56 5.00 -9.03 17.66
N ASN A 57 5.09 -8.69 18.95
CA ASN A 57 6.25 -7.99 19.55
C ASN A 57 6.69 -6.72 18.79
N ARG A 58 5.73 -5.90 18.32
CA ARG A 58 5.98 -4.69 17.49
C ARG A 58 6.50 -4.95 16.07
N CYS A 59 6.61 -6.21 15.67
CA CYS A 59 6.89 -6.59 14.30
C CYS A 59 5.57 -6.79 13.55
N VAL A 60 5.31 -5.91 12.58
CA VAL A 60 4.16 -5.99 11.67
C VAL A 60 4.68 -6.28 10.28
N ARG A 61 4.22 -7.37 9.66
CA ARG A 61 4.56 -7.77 8.29
C ARG A 61 3.33 -8.23 7.53
N TRP A 62 3.34 -7.98 6.24
CA TRP A 62 2.28 -8.38 5.30
C TRP A 62 2.80 -9.38 4.30
N ARG A 63 1.96 -10.29 3.81
CA ARG A 63 2.33 -11.12 2.67
C ARG A 63 2.20 -10.30 1.39
N ALA A 64 3.08 -10.57 0.43
CA ALA A 64 2.99 -9.99 -0.90
C ALA A 64 1.61 -10.25 -1.54
N ALA A 65 1.03 -11.44 -1.34
CA ALA A 65 -0.32 -11.76 -1.81
C ALA A 65 -1.39 -10.79 -1.28
N ASP A 66 -1.46 -10.60 0.04
CA ASP A 66 -2.46 -9.74 0.70
C ASP A 66 -2.32 -8.27 0.24
N VAL A 67 -1.08 -7.79 0.10
CA VAL A 67 -0.81 -6.44 -0.39
C VAL A 67 -1.24 -6.29 -1.85
N ARG A 68 -0.97 -7.28 -2.72
CA ARG A 68 -1.41 -7.27 -4.12
C ARG A 68 -2.93 -7.25 -4.23
N GLU A 69 -3.61 -8.11 -3.48
CA GLU A 69 -5.08 -8.17 -3.48
C GLU A 69 -5.68 -6.85 -3.02
N TRP A 70 -5.13 -6.24 -1.96
CA TRP A 70 -5.56 -4.94 -1.48
C TRP A 70 -5.35 -3.82 -2.52
N LEU A 71 -4.19 -3.78 -3.19
CA LEU A 71 -3.94 -2.81 -4.28
C LEU A 71 -4.94 -2.97 -5.44
N ASN A 72 -5.25 -4.21 -5.82
CA ASN A 72 -6.26 -4.49 -6.84
C ASN A 72 -7.67 -4.06 -6.39
N GLY A 73 -7.98 -4.24 -5.11
CA GLY A 73 -9.22 -3.77 -4.49
C GLY A 73 -9.37 -2.25 -4.50
N LEU A 74 -8.29 -1.50 -4.23
CA LEU A 74 -8.30 -0.04 -4.31
C LEU A 74 -8.67 0.46 -5.71
N ASN A 75 -8.14 -0.18 -6.75
CA ASN A 75 -8.43 0.19 -8.14
C ASN A 75 -9.92 -0.07 -8.46
N THR A 76 -10.49 -1.14 -7.91
CA THR A 76 -11.92 -1.46 -8.05
C THR A 76 -12.83 -0.42 -7.36
N VAL A 77 -12.45 0.07 -6.17
CA VAL A 77 -13.22 1.11 -5.46
C VAL A 77 -13.08 2.48 -6.12
N ALA A 78 -11.90 2.80 -6.67
CA ALA A 78 -11.67 4.05 -7.40
C ALA A 78 -12.58 4.18 -8.64
N GLN A 79 -12.84 3.08 -9.36
CA GLN A 79 -13.74 3.08 -10.52
C GLN A 79 -15.21 3.41 -10.16
N ARG A 80 -15.65 3.16 -8.92
CA ARG A 80 -17.01 3.52 -8.46
C ARG A 80 -17.17 5.00 -8.12
N ARG A 81 -16.07 5.78 -8.06
CA ARG A 81 -16.14 7.25 -7.90
C ARG A 81 -16.25 7.97 -9.25
N GLY A 82 -16.67 7.27 -10.30
CA GLY A 82 -17.20 7.87 -11.53
C GLY A 82 -18.42 8.73 -11.22
N ARG A 83 -18.18 10.03 -11.07
CA ARG A 83 -19.13 11.14 -10.98
C ARG A 83 -20.36 10.91 -11.88
N PRO A 84 -21.60 10.82 -11.36
CA PRO A 84 -22.77 11.00 -12.20
C PRO A 84 -22.75 12.46 -12.67
N ARG A 85 -22.45 12.66 -13.96
CA ARG A 85 -22.62 13.95 -14.62
C ARG A 85 -24.12 14.20 -14.61
N LYS A 86 -24.59 15.14 -13.79
CA LYS A 86 -25.97 15.64 -13.88
C LYS A 86 -26.14 16.21 -15.29
N SER A 87 -26.87 15.50 -16.15
CA SER A 87 -27.61 16.09 -17.27
C SER A 87 -28.94 16.52 -16.65
N GLU A 88 -29.09 17.76 -16.19
CA GLU A 88 -29.52 18.93 -16.98
C GLU A 88 -30.76 18.65 -17.83
N THR A 89 -31.90 19.01 -17.23
CA THR A 89 -33.05 19.76 -17.75
C THR A 89 -33.69 19.36 -19.08
N ALA A 90 -34.93 18.86 -18.99
CA ALA A 90 -36.06 19.31 -19.81
C ALA A 90 -37.36 19.05 -19.03
#